data_AF-A0A965IQQ8-F1
#
_entry.id   AF-A0A965IQQ8-F1
#
_cell.length_a   1.000
_cell.length_b   1.000
_cell.length_c   1.000
_cell.angle_alpha   90.00
_cell.angle_beta   90.00
_cell.angle_gamma   90.00
#
_symmetry.space_group_name_H-M   'P 1'
#
loop_
_entity.id
_entity.type
_entity.pdbx_description
1 polymer ?
#
loop_
_entity_poly.entity_id
_entity_poly.type
_entity_poly.pdbx_seq_one_letter_code
_entity_poly.pdbx_strand_id
1 'polypeptide(L)'
;SQFLKKKKNHKKNNLGAKNKHINIIFFLIILIIMNELSNFELLDLIKHHKLNQYFDGVYSKDQLPTLKPTKFYIVNLEDSDGPGTHWTAFYYSPTNSIYFDSYGFIAPLEVEKKIKPYIFNDADIQDYNSSACGFYCLCFIKFLHNKTNKEEAYKHFLKLFSDKTKQNDKILYELLY
;
A
#
# COMPACT_ATOMS: atom_id res chain seq x y z
N SER A 1 10.82 24.03 -38.41
CA SER A 1 11.72 24.75 -37.49
C SER A 1 11.71 24.13 -36.10
N GLN A 2 12.79 24.27 -35.31
CA GLN A 2 12.89 23.82 -33.91
C GLN A 2 11.76 24.38 -33.01
N PHE A 3 11.25 25.56 -33.35
CA PHE A 3 10.15 26.25 -32.64
C PHE A 3 8.83 25.45 -32.64
N LEU A 4 8.47 24.82 -33.77
CA LEU A 4 7.25 24.00 -33.86
C LEU A 4 7.35 22.70 -33.03
N LYS A 5 8.55 22.10 -32.94
CA LYS A 5 8.80 20.93 -32.07
C LYS A 5 8.69 21.30 -30.59
N LYS A 6 9.22 22.48 -30.19
CA LYS A 6 9.14 22.98 -28.81
C LYS A 6 7.69 23.26 -28.38
N LYS A 7 6.87 23.87 -29.25
CA LYS A 7 5.42 24.07 -29.00
C LYS A 7 4.63 22.77 -28.90
N LYS A 8 4.91 21.77 -29.75
CA LYS A 8 4.26 20.45 -29.68
C LYS A 8 4.60 19.71 -28.38
N ASN A 9 5.87 19.72 -27.96
CA ASN A 9 6.29 19.11 -26.69
C ASN A 9 5.66 19.82 -25.48
N HIS A 10 5.62 21.15 -25.48
CA HIS A 10 4.96 21.91 -24.40
C HIS A 10 3.46 21.62 -24.32
N LYS A 11 2.76 21.52 -25.46
CA LYS A 11 1.33 21.14 -25.47
C LYS A 11 1.12 19.70 -24.99
N LYS A 12 1.98 18.75 -25.39
CA LYS A 12 1.91 17.35 -24.97
C LYS A 12 2.17 17.20 -23.45
N ASN A 13 3.15 17.93 -22.91
CA ASN A 13 3.43 17.95 -21.48
C ASN A 13 2.27 18.55 -20.67
N ASN A 14 1.68 19.66 -21.15
CA ASN A 14 0.50 20.25 -20.51
C ASN A 14 -0.72 19.31 -20.55
N LEU A 15 -0.93 18.58 -21.65
CA LEU A 15 -2.02 17.61 -21.74
C LEU A 15 -1.79 16.42 -20.80
N GLY A 16 -0.55 15.91 -20.71
CA GLY A 16 -0.17 14.87 -19.76
C GLY A 16 -0.37 15.29 -18.30
N ALA A 17 0.03 16.51 -17.94
CA ALA A 17 -0.17 17.06 -16.60
C ALA A 17 -1.66 17.24 -16.25
N LYS A 18 -2.48 17.72 -17.21
CA LYS A 18 -3.94 17.81 -17.04
C LYS A 18 -4.57 16.44 -16.84
N ASN A 19 -4.20 15.44 -17.63
CA ASN A 19 -4.72 14.08 -17.49
C ASN A 19 -4.32 13.46 -16.14
N LYS A 20 -3.07 13.66 -15.69
CA LYS A 20 -2.65 13.21 -14.35
C LYS A 20 -3.51 13.85 -13.24
N HIS A 21 -3.76 15.15 -13.33
CA HIS A 21 -4.59 15.85 -12.36
C HIS A 21 -6.04 15.33 -12.33
N ILE A 22 -6.63 15.05 -13.50
CA ILE A 22 -7.97 14.46 -13.61
C ILE A 22 -8.01 13.07 -12.97
N ASN A 23 -6.99 12.23 -13.23
CA ASN A 23 -6.93 10.89 -12.65
C ASN A 23 -6.77 10.90 -11.12
N ILE A 24 -5.96 11.84 -10.59
CA ILE A 24 -5.83 12.05 -9.14
C ILE A 24 -7.20 12.42 -8.55
N ILE A 25 -7.91 13.37 -9.15
CA ILE A 25 -9.25 13.75 -8.67
C ILE A 25 -10.19 12.55 -8.69
N PHE A 26 -10.20 11.77 -9.77
CA PHE A 26 -11.06 10.60 -9.89
C PHE A 26 -10.73 9.54 -8.83
N PHE A 27 -9.45 9.29 -8.57
CA PHE A 27 -8.99 8.41 -7.50
C PHE A 27 -9.44 8.90 -6.11
N LEU A 28 -9.25 10.19 -5.81
CA LEU A 28 -9.68 10.76 -4.53
C LEU A 28 -11.21 10.70 -4.36
N ILE A 29 -11.99 10.91 -5.42
CA ILE A 29 -13.45 10.75 -5.39
C ILE A 29 -13.82 9.30 -5.09
N ILE A 30 -13.15 8.33 -5.75
CA ILE A 30 -13.34 6.90 -5.49
C ILE A 30 -13.14 6.57 -4.02
N LEU A 31 -12.07 7.06 -3.39
CA LEU A 31 -11.77 6.79 -1.98
C LEU A 31 -12.81 7.35 -0.99
N ILE A 32 -13.63 8.33 -1.42
CA ILE A 32 -14.69 8.91 -0.61
C ILE A 32 -16.02 8.15 -0.78
N ILE A 33 -16.28 7.63 -1.99
CA ILE A 33 -17.59 7.04 -2.33
C ILE A 33 -17.60 5.50 -2.29
N MET A 34 -16.43 4.86 -2.36
CA MET A 34 -16.30 3.42 -2.39
C MET A 34 -15.92 2.86 -1.02
N ASN A 35 -16.36 1.63 -0.78
CA ASN A 35 -15.89 0.81 0.32
C ASN A 35 -14.41 0.44 0.12
N GLU A 36 -13.80 -0.13 1.15
CA GLU A 36 -12.46 -0.69 1.07
C GLU A 36 -12.38 -1.77 -0.02
N LEU A 37 -11.15 -1.98 -0.54
CA LEU A 37 -10.89 -3.00 -1.55
C LEU A 37 -11.27 -4.39 -1.05
N SER A 38 -11.80 -5.22 -1.93
CA SER A 38 -11.95 -6.65 -1.69
C SER A 38 -10.61 -7.38 -1.83
N ASN A 39 -10.55 -8.61 -1.30
CA ASN A 39 -9.40 -9.51 -1.52
C ASN A 39 -9.15 -9.79 -3.02
N PHE A 40 -10.21 -9.88 -3.84
CA PHE A 40 -10.08 -10.08 -5.28
C PHE A 40 -9.44 -8.87 -5.98
N GLU A 41 -9.86 -7.65 -5.64
CA GLU A 41 -9.27 -6.43 -6.20
C GLU A 41 -7.80 -6.27 -5.78
N LEU A 42 -7.46 -6.61 -4.53
CA LEU A 42 -6.06 -6.63 -4.08
C LEU A 42 -5.21 -7.61 -4.88
N LEU A 43 -5.72 -8.82 -5.14
CA LEU A 43 -5.01 -9.81 -5.97
C LEU A 43 -4.82 -9.33 -7.42
N ASP A 44 -5.83 -8.68 -8.00
CA ASP A 44 -5.73 -8.11 -9.34
C ASP A 44 -4.72 -6.96 -9.39
N LEU A 45 -4.66 -6.11 -8.36
CA LEU A 45 -3.66 -5.04 -8.25
C LEU A 45 -2.24 -5.58 -8.06
N ILE A 46 -2.05 -6.62 -7.25
CA ILE A 46 -0.77 -7.33 -7.11
C ILE A 46 -0.28 -7.83 -8.48
N LYS A 47 -1.19 -8.42 -9.27
CA LYS A 47 -0.89 -8.89 -10.62
C LYS A 47 -0.58 -7.74 -11.57
N HIS A 48 -1.38 -6.67 -11.54
CA HIS A 48 -1.21 -5.47 -12.35
C HIS A 48 0.17 -4.83 -12.14
N HIS A 49 0.61 -4.71 -10.88
CA HIS A 49 1.92 -4.17 -10.52
C HIS A 49 3.07 -5.18 -10.62
N LYS A 50 2.82 -6.41 -11.10
CA LYS A 50 3.81 -7.49 -11.29
C LYS A 50 4.51 -7.91 -9.99
N LEU A 51 3.78 -7.94 -8.88
CA LEU A 51 4.31 -8.24 -7.55
C LEU A 51 4.15 -9.73 -7.15
N ASN A 52 3.52 -10.56 -8.00
CA ASN A 52 3.19 -11.97 -7.71
C ASN A 52 4.36 -12.81 -7.17
N GLN A 53 5.58 -12.58 -7.66
CA GLN A 53 6.75 -13.34 -7.22
C GLN A 53 7.23 -13.00 -5.80
N TYR A 54 6.83 -11.86 -5.25
CA TYR A 54 7.18 -11.40 -3.90
C TYR A 54 6.03 -11.56 -2.91
N PHE A 55 4.81 -11.67 -3.42
CA PHE A 55 3.59 -11.80 -2.65
C PHE A 55 3.23 -13.29 -2.46
N ASP A 56 2.61 -13.63 -1.32
CA ASP A 56 2.18 -15.01 -1.05
C ASP A 56 0.67 -15.14 -0.84
N GLY A 57 -0.03 -14.10 -0.37
CA GLY A 57 -1.49 -14.12 -0.34
C GLY A 57 -2.15 -13.05 0.50
N VAL A 58 -3.48 -13.01 0.38
CA VAL A 58 -4.41 -12.23 1.19
C VAL A 58 -5.14 -13.19 2.14
N TYR A 59 -5.16 -12.90 3.43
CA TYR A 59 -5.73 -13.78 4.46
C TYR A 59 -6.50 -12.99 5.52
N SER A 60 -7.46 -13.61 6.20
CA SER A 60 -7.94 -13.10 7.50
C SER A 60 -6.92 -13.39 8.61
N LYS A 61 -6.93 -12.61 9.70
CA LYS A 61 -5.93 -12.73 10.77
C LYS A 61 -5.88 -14.11 11.42
N ASP A 62 -7.02 -14.80 11.49
CA ASP A 62 -7.20 -16.15 12.04
C ASP A 62 -6.83 -17.28 11.07
N GLN A 63 -6.67 -16.98 9.78
CA GLN A 63 -6.41 -17.97 8.72
C GLN A 63 -5.01 -17.84 8.08
N LEU A 64 -4.05 -17.26 8.80
CA LEU A 64 -2.68 -17.15 8.31
C LEU A 64 -2.03 -18.52 8.06
N PRO A 65 -1.39 -18.72 6.88
CA PRO A 65 -0.76 -19.98 6.53
C PRO A 65 0.56 -20.18 7.30
N THR A 66 1.26 -21.28 7.01
CA THR A 66 2.69 -21.36 7.28
C THR A 66 3.43 -20.34 6.41
N LEU A 67 4.09 -19.38 7.06
CA LEU A 67 4.70 -18.25 6.37
C LEU A 67 5.98 -18.66 5.64
N LYS A 68 6.12 -18.19 4.40
CA LYS A 68 7.30 -18.39 3.57
C LYS A 68 8.26 -17.22 3.76
N PRO A 69 9.54 -17.47 4.08
CA PRO A 69 10.52 -16.40 4.23
C PRO A 69 10.59 -15.51 2.99
N THR A 70 10.87 -14.22 3.22
CA THR A 70 11.06 -13.21 2.18
C THR A 70 9.83 -12.89 1.33
N LYS A 71 8.63 -13.18 1.85
CA LYS A 71 7.35 -12.88 1.19
C LYS A 71 6.57 -11.76 1.88
N PHE A 72 5.68 -11.17 1.10
CA PHE A 72 4.69 -10.20 1.56
C PHE A 72 3.31 -10.83 1.66
N TYR A 73 2.54 -10.34 2.63
CA TYR A 73 1.19 -10.77 2.94
C TYR A 73 0.32 -9.54 3.17
N ILE A 74 -0.94 -9.62 2.78
CA ILE A 74 -1.98 -8.66 3.19
C ILE A 74 -2.95 -9.41 4.10
N VAL A 75 -3.35 -8.76 5.19
CA VAL A 75 -4.19 -9.36 6.23
C VAL A 75 -5.41 -8.49 6.46
N ASN A 76 -6.59 -9.10 6.45
CA ASN A 76 -7.80 -8.50 6.98
C ASN A 76 -7.78 -8.65 8.51
N LEU A 77 -8.03 -7.56 9.26
CA LEU A 77 -8.07 -7.62 10.72
C LEU A 77 -9.37 -8.23 11.28
N GLU A 78 -10.40 -8.41 10.46
CA GLU A 78 -11.56 -9.19 10.84
C GLU A 78 -11.26 -10.70 10.74
N ASP A 79 -11.92 -11.48 11.59
CA ASP A 79 -11.95 -12.93 11.49
C ASP A 79 -12.66 -13.40 10.22
N SER A 80 -12.37 -14.63 9.81
CA SER A 80 -12.82 -15.20 8.54
C SER A 80 -14.34 -15.38 8.39
N ASP A 81 -15.10 -15.25 9.49
CA ASP A 81 -16.56 -15.30 9.52
C ASP A 81 -17.22 -13.92 9.53
N GLY A 82 -16.45 -12.82 9.57
CA GLY A 82 -16.96 -11.46 9.53
C GLY A 82 -16.91 -10.79 8.14
N PRO A 83 -17.52 -9.60 8.00
CA PRO A 83 -17.63 -8.89 6.72
C PRO A 83 -16.31 -8.26 6.22
N GLY A 84 -15.29 -8.10 7.08
CA GLY A 84 -14.00 -7.47 6.77
C GLY A 84 -13.96 -6.01 7.22
N THR A 85 -12.89 -5.59 7.90
CA THR A 85 -12.82 -4.26 8.55
C THR A 85 -11.68 -3.36 8.12
N HIS A 86 -10.48 -3.92 7.96
CA HIS A 86 -9.26 -3.14 7.73
C HIS A 86 -8.17 -4.02 7.13
N TRP A 87 -7.44 -3.47 6.16
CA TRP A 87 -6.31 -4.14 5.53
C TRP A 87 -4.98 -3.65 6.10
N THR A 88 -4.16 -4.61 6.51
CA THR A 88 -2.77 -4.39 6.92
C THR A 88 -1.84 -5.27 6.10
N ALA A 89 -0.54 -4.98 6.11
CA ALA A 89 0.43 -5.77 5.36
C ALA A 89 1.65 -6.10 6.20
N PHE A 90 2.32 -7.21 5.86
CA PHE A 90 3.62 -7.49 6.44
C PHE A 90 4.58 -8.12 5.44
N TYR A 91 5.86 -7.89 5.67
CA TYR A 91 6.97 -8.64 5.10
C TYR A 91 7.47 -9.64 6.15
N TYR A 92 7.52 -10.92 5.80
CA TYR A 92 8.01 -11.95 6.71
C TYR A 92 9.48 -12.28 6.49
N SER A 93 10.24 -12.21 7.57
CA SER A 93 11.59 -12.75 7.69
C SER A 93 11.75 -13.37 9.07
N PRO A 94 12.33 -14.58 9.20
CA PRO A 94 12.51 -15.22 10.51
C PRO A 94 13.28 -14.39 11.54
N THR A 95 14.08 -13.41 11.09
CA THR A 95 14.94 -12.60 11.96
C THR A 95 14.55 -11.12 12.05
N ASN A 96 13.76 -10.61 11.09
CA ASN A 96 13.41 -9.19 11.04
C ASN A 96 12.17 -8.96 10.15
N SER A 97 11.00 -9.34 10.64
CA SER A 97 9.75 -9.05 9.95
C SER A 97 9.38 -7.57 10.05
N ILE A 98 8.55 -7.11 9.13
CA ILE A 98 8.04 -5.73 9.14
C ILE A 98 6.53 -5.82 9.03
N TYR A 99 5.82 -5.30 10.03
CA TYR A 99 4.39 -5.09 10.00
C TYR A 99 4.07 -3.65 9.63
N PHE A 100 3.04 -3.45 8.84
CA PHE A 100 2.60 -2.13 8.41
C PHE A 100 1.08 -2.03 8.53
N ASP A 101 0.65 -1.03 9.29
CA ASP A 101 -0.73 -0.57 9.40
C ASP A 101 -0.74 0.92 9.11
N SER A 102 -1.53 1.37 8.13
CA SER A 102 -1.60 2.79 7.77
C SER A 102 -2.13 3.71 8.89
N TYR A 103 -2.78 3.14 9.92
CA TYR A 103 -3.18 3.86 11.14
C TYR A 103 -2.15 3.76 12.28
N GLY A 104 -1.06 3.02 12.10
CA GLY A 104 0.02 2.95 13.09
C GLY A 104 -0.25 2.03 14.28
N PHE A 105 -1.19 1.09 14.16
CA PHE A 105 -1.43 0.11 15.23
C PHE A 105 -0.43 -1.04 15.19
N ILE A 106 -0.20 -1.62 16.38
CA ILE A 106 0.55 -2.86 16.54
C ILE A 106 -0.21 -4.05 15.92
N ALA A 107 0.51 -5.06 15.46
CA ALA A 107 -0.09 -6.27 14.90
C ALA A 107 -1.02 -6.96 15.92
N PRO A 108 -2.18 -7.50 15.50
CA PRO A 108 -3.01 -8.32 16.38
C PRO A 108 -2.28 -9.60 16.79
N LEU A 109 -2.70 -10.20 17.89
CA LEU A 109 -2.00 -11.31 18.53
C LEU A 109 -1.76 -12.51 17.60
N GLU A 110 -2.71 -12.81 16.72
CA GLU A 110 -2.66 -13.90 15.73
C GLU A 110 -1.54 -13.68 14.71
N VAL A 111 -1.39 -12.44 14.24
CA VAL A 111 -0.32 -12.03 13.32
C VAL A 111 1.01 -11.99 14.07
N GLU A 112 1.05 -11.35 15.24
CA GLU A 112 2.24 -11.19 16.08
C GLU A 112 2.91 -12.53 16.41
N LYS A 113 2.11 -13.56 16.77
CA LYS A 113 2.61 -14.92 17.05
C LYS A 113 3.34 -15.55 15.87
N LYS A 114 3.03 -15.12 14.64
CA LYS A 114 3.58 -15.70 13.39
C LYS A 114 4.81 -14.94 12.89
N ILE A 115 4.88 -13.62 13.12
CA ILE A 115 5.90 -12.76 12.48
C ILE A 115 7.04 -12.33 13.41
N LYS A 116 6.95 -12.60 14.72
CA LYS A 116 7.99 -12.20 15.69
C LYS A 116 9.39 -12.77 15.34
N PRO A 117 10.46 -12.00 15.54
CA PRO A 117 10.49 -10.57 15.91
C PRO A 117 10.11 -9.66 14.72
N TYR A 118 9.48 -8.52 15.00
CA TYR A 118 9.06 -7.56 13.97
C TYR A 118 9.18 -6.11 14.44
N ILE A 119 9.30 -5.21 13.46
CA ILE A 119 9.11 -3.76 13.62
C ILE A 119 7.78 -3.32 13.01
N PHE A 120 7.26 -2.18 13.45
CA PHE A 120 6.03 -1.58 12.93
C PHE A 120 6.11 -0.05 12.96
N ASN A 121 5.16 0.63 12.31
CA ASN A 121 5.00 2.07 12.41
C ASN A 121 4.00 2.41 13.50
N ASP A 122 4.28 3.45 14.26
CA ASP A 122 3.44 3.99 15.33
C ASP A 122 2.80 5.35 14.96
N ALA A 123 3.06 5.84 13.74
CA ALA A 123 2.42 7.02 13.17
C ALA A 123 1.28 6.62 12.22
N ASP A 124 0.17 7.33 12.32
CA ASP A 124 -0.94 7.28 11.39
C ASP A 124 -0.62 8.12 10.14
N ILE A 125 -0.75 7.51 8.98
CA ILE A 125 -0.52 8.17 7.68
C ILE A 125 -1.76 8.19 6.79
N GLN A 126 -2.82 7.48 7.17
CA GLN A 126 -4.10 7.47 6.47
C GLN A 126 -5.15 8.27 7.25
N ASP A 127 -5.96 9.06 6.54
CA ASP A 127 -7.12 9.74 7.14
C ASP A 127 -8.22 8.72 7.45
N TYR A 128 -8.81 8.78 8.64
CA TYR A 128 -9.86 7.84 9.08
C TYR A 128 -11.12 7.85 8.21
N ASN A 129 -11.33 8.87 7.38
CA ASN A 129 -12.46 8.92 6.43
C ASN A 129 -12.12 8.35 5.05
N SER A 130 -10.89 7.87 4.84
CA SER A 130 -10.43 7.31 3.57
C SER A 130 -10.53 5.79 3.58
N SER A 131 -11.08 5.18 2.52
CA SER A 131 -11.12 3.72 2.32
C SER A 131 -9.84 3.14 1.70
N ALA A 132 -8.70 3.83 1.87
CA ALA A 132 -7.46 3.56 1.14
C ALA A 132 -6.52 2.51 1.76
N CYS A 133 -6.88 1.85 2.87
CA CYS A 133 -5.97 0.95 3.62
C CYS A 133 -5.36 -0.16 2.74
N GLY A 134 -6.15 -0.76 1.85
CA GLY A 134 -5.68 -1.73 0.87
C GLY A 134 -4.68 -1.16 -0.15
N PHE A 135 -4.87 0.10 -0.57
CA PHE A 135 -3.91 0.79 -1.44
C PHE A 135 -2.61 1.13 -0.71
N TYR A 136 -2.66 1.53 0.57
CA TYR A 136 -1.47 1.72 1.39
C TYR A 136 -0.69 0.40 1.54
N CYS A 137 -1.37 -0.72 1.78
CA CYS A 137 -0.77 -2.05 1.80
C CYS A 137 -0.04 -2.38 0.49
N LEU A 138 -0.70 -2.16 -0.64
CA LEU A 138 -0.11 -2.35 -1.96
C LEU A 138 1.12 -1.45 -2.19
N CYS A 139 1.05 -0.19 -1.76
CA CYS A 139 2.15 0.77 -1.90
C CYS A 139 3.36 0.38 -1.06
N PHE A 140 3.14 -0.11 0.17
CA PHE A 140 4.18 -0.68 1.03
C PHE A 140 4.91 -1.83 0.31
N ILE A 141 4.17 -2.82 -0.22
CA ILE A 141 4.76 -3.95 -0.95
C ILE A 141 5.53 -3.46 -2.18
N LYS A 142 4.91 -2.60 -2.98
CA LYS A 142 5.50 -2.04 -4.20
C LYS A 142 6.80 -1.28 -3.90
N PHE A 143 6.87 -0.53 -2.80
CA PHE A 143 8.07 0.23 -2.45
C PHE A 143 9.20 -0.68 -1.95
N LEU A 144 8.88 -1.72 -1.18
CA LEU A 144 9.87 -2.57 -0.52
C LEU A 144 10.33 -3.77 -1.36
N HIS A 145 9.54 -4.30 -2.30
CA HIS A 145 9.74 -5.65 -2.85
C HIS A 145 11.14 -5.95 -3.40
N ASN A 146 11.78 -4.98 -4.04
CA ASN A 146 13.09 -5.13 -4.67
C ASN A 146 14.24 -4.55 -3.84
N LYS A 147 13.98 -4.14 -2.59
CA LYS A 147 14.98 -3.52 -1.72
C LYS A 147 15.78 -4.59 -0.99
N THR A 148 17.10 -4.48 -1.04
CA THR A 148 18.02 -5.36 -0.31
C THR A 148 17.89 -5.17 1.20
N ASN A 149 17.93 -3.92 1.67
CA ASN A 149 17.69 -3.58 3.07
C ASN A 149 16.22 -3.17 3.25
N LYS A 150 15.38 -4.11 3.69
CA LYS A 150 13.94 -3.88 3.86
C LYS A 150 13.63 -2.90 4.99
N GLU A 151 14.39 -2.94 6.08
CA GLU A 151 14.17 -2.06 7.23
C GLU A 151 14.50 -0.60 6.91
N GLU A 152 15.63 -0.34 6.27
CA GLU A 152 15.98 1.02 5.84
C GLU A 152 14.99 1.55 4.80
N ALA A 153 14.60 0.71 3.83
CA ALA A 153 13.57 1.06 2.86
C ALA A 153 12.22 1.37 3.53
N TYR A 154 11.85 0.63 4.57
CA TYR A 154 10.63 0.88 5.33
C TYR A 154 10.67 2.23 6.05
N LYS A 155 11.79 2.55 6.72
CA LYS A 155 11.99 3.88 7.35
C LYS A 155 11.90 5.01 6.33
N HIS A 156 12.42 4.81 5.11
CA HIS A 156 12.27 5.78 4.03
C HIS A 156 10.85 5.87 3.49
N PHE A 157 10.15 4.74 3.36
CA PHE A 157 8.76 4.69 2.91
C PHE A 157 7.85 5.54 3.80
N LEU A 158 7.95 5.40 5.12
CA LEU A 158 7.13 6.18 6.07
C LEU A 158 7.38 7.69 5.96
N LYS A 159 8.64 8.10 5.70
CA LYS A 159 9.02 9.52 5.54
C LYS A 159 8.48 10.17 4.27
N LEU A 160 7.93 9.41 3.33
CA LEU A 160 7.30 9.98 2.13
C LEU A 160 5.94 10.62 2.43
N PHE A 161 5.33 10.24 3.55
CA PHE A 161 4.01 10.73 3.96
C PHE A 161 4.14 11.87 4.98
N SER A 162 3.14 12.75 4.99
CA SER A 162 3.04 13.86 5.94
C SER A 162 2.29 13.41 7.19
N ASP A 163 2.55 14.10 8.30
CA ASP A 163 1.69 14.15 9.49
C ASP A 163 0.27 14.66 9.21
N LYS A 164 0.03 15.33 8.08
CA LYS A 164 -1.31 15.78 7.64
C LYS A 164 -1.95 14.71 6.76
N THR A 165 -2.54 13.70 7.41
CA THR A 165 -3.13 12.51 6.78
C THR A 165 -4.05 12.78 5.58
N LYS A 166 -4.87 13.84 5.61
CA LYS A 166 -5.75 14.25 4.48
C LYS A 166 -5.05 14.48 3.14
N GLN A 167 -3.75 14.75 3.15
CA GLN A 167 -2.98 15.02 1.93
C GLN A 167 -2.31 13.76 1.39
N ASN A 168 -2.22 12.70 2.20
CA ASN A 168 -1.42 11.53 1.91
C ASN A 168 -2.03 10.64 0.82
N ASP A 169 -3.34 10.65 0.60
CA ASP A 169 -3.96 9.88 -0.50
C ASP A 169 -3.50 10.36 -1.88
N LYS A 170 -3.16 11.64 -2.01
CA LYS A 170 -2.53 12.17 -3.22
C LYS A 170 -1.10 11.64 -3.37
N ILE A 171 -0.33 11.59 -2.28
CA ILE A 171 1.03 11.03 -2.28
C ILE A 171 0.98 9.54 -2.62
N LEU A 172 0.04 8.81 -2.02
CA LEU A 172 -0.22 7.40 -2.27
C LEU A 172 -0.47 7.14 -3.76
N TYR A 173 -1.34 7.94 -4.39
CA TYR A 173 -1.59 7.83 -5.83
C TYR A 173 -0.30 7.97 -6.65
N GLU A 174 0.52 8.98 -6.35
CA GLU A 174 1.77 9.24 -7.09
C GLU A 174 2.84 8.16 -6.89
N LEU A 175 2.80 7.42 -5.79
CA LEU A 175 3.69 6.29 -5.54
C LEU A 175 3.21 5.00 -6.25
N LEU A 176 1.91 4.87 -6.46
CA LEU A 176 1.31 3.71 -7.15
C LEU A 176 1.37 3.83 -8.68
N TYR A 177 1.13 5.04 -9.22
CA TYR A 177 0.89 5.30 -10.66
C TYR A 177 1.74 6.44 -11.22
#